data_AF-A0A954G2K9-F1
#
_entry.id   AF-A0A954G2K9-F1
#
_cell.length_a   1.000
_cell.length_b   1.000
_cell.length_c   1.000
_cell.angle_alpha   90.00
_cell.angle_beta   90.00
_cell.angle_gamma   90.00
#
_symmetry.space_group_name_H-M   'P 1'
#
loop_
_entity.id
_entity.type
_entity.pdbx_description
1 polymer ?
#
loop_
_entity_poly.entity_id
_entity_poly.type
_entity_poly.pdbx_seq_one_letter_code
_entity_poly.pdbx_strand_id
1 'polypeptide(L)'
;MNPQDELDALVKLFPNEQRLFERAEHVSSASLPEPYKSLLAHYHHMTVTMEEYHKTSVDVTVLDQRLDENVYSRKILLSKSGTDDVVQFGIVRFNFDYVTQAVKEEILAGEIPLGRVLINHNVLRHV
;
A
#
# COMPACT_ATOMS: atom_id res chain seq x y z
N MET A 1 8.24 -17.78 -4.07
CA MET A 1 8.68 -16.53 -4.72
C MET A 1 9.69 -15.87 -3.79
N ASN A 2 10.77 -15.28 -4.30
CA ASN A 2 11.79 -14.64 -3.47
C ASN A 2 11.33 -13.22 -3.12
N PRO A 3 11.26 -12.81 -1.83
CA PRO A 3 10.84 -11.46 -1.44
C PRO A 3 11.64 -10.34 -2.12
N GLN A 4 12.92 -10.58 -2.45
CA GLN A 4 13.74 -9.61 -3.16
C GLN A 4 13.28 -9.42 -4.61
N ASP A 5 12.88 -10.49 -5.29
CA ASP A 5 12.38 -10.42 -6.66
C ASP A 5 11.03 -9.69 -6.72
N GLU A 6 10.18 -9.89 -5.70
CA GLU A 6 8.90 -9.16 -5.57
C GLU A 6 9.12 -7.67 -5.32
N LEU A 7 10.03 -7.32 -4.42
CA LEU A 7 10.42 -5.93 -4.15
C LEU A 7 10.95 -5.28 -5.42
N ASP A 8 11.88 -5.94 -6.12
CA ASP A 8 12.45 -5.45 -7.37
C ASP A 8 11.37 -5.28 -8.47
N ALA A 9 10.41 -6.20 -8.55
CA ALA A 9 9.29 -6.10 -9.47
C ALA A 9 8.39 -4.90 -9.17
N LEU A 10 8.11 -4.61 -7.89
CA LEU A 10 7.32 -3.46 -7.47
C LEU A 10 8.02 -2.13 -7.78
N VAL A 11 9.32 -2.02 -7.47
CA VAL A 11 10.08 -0.79 -7.71
C VAL A 11 10.17 -0.47 -9.21
N LYS A 12 10.29 -1.50 -10.06
CA LYS A 12 10.34 -1.33 -11.53
C LYS A 12 9.04 -0.79 -12.14
N LEU A 13 7.91 -0.86 -11.43
CA LEU A 13 6.65 -0.27 -11.90
C LEU A 13 6.75 1.25 -12.05
N PHE A 14 7.59 1.90 -11.24
CA PHE A 14 7.79 3.34 -11.21
C PHE A 14 9.29 3.68 -11.23
N PRO A 15 9.96 3.55 -12.39
CA PRO A 15 11.38 3.87 -12.51
C PRO A 15 11.62 5.33 -12.14
N ASN A 16 12.68 5.57 -11.37
CA ASN A 16 13.08 6.89 -10.91
C ASN A 16 14.57 7.08 -11.19
N GLU A 17 15.03 8.33 -11.33
CA GLU A 17 16.45 8.64 -11.59
C GLU A 17 17.34 8.19 -10.43
N GLN A 18 16.81 8.26 -9.20
CA GLN A 18 17.46 7.79 -7.99
C GLN A 18 16.79 6.51 -7.47
N ARG A 19 17.60 5.61 -6.89
CA ARG A 19 17.09 4.41 -6.22
C ARG A 19 16.27 4.81 -4.99
N LEU A 20 15.14 4.12 -4.77
CA LEU A 20 14.25 4.38 -3.62
C LEU A 20 14.91 4.04 -2.28
N PHE A 21 15.80 3.04 -2.26
CA PHE A 21 16.53 2.62 -1.07
C PHE A 21 17.95 2.17 -1.47
N GLU A 22 18.88 2.26 -0.52
CA GLU A 22 20.27 1.83 -0.73
C GLU A 22 20.43 0.32 -0.62
N ARG A 23 19.74 -0.30 0.34
CA ARG A 23 19.75 -1.75 0.60
C ARG A 23 18.42 -2.21 1.17
N ALA A 24 18.04 -3.44 0.85
CA ALA A 24 16.97 -4.16 1.51
C ALA A 24 17.49 -5.54 1.96
N GLU A 25 17.02 -6.02 3.10
CA GLU A 25 17.35 -7.35 3.62
C GLU A 25 16.10 -8.00 4.18
N HIS A 26 16.03 -9.33 4.06
CA HIS A 26 14.90 -10.08 4.60
C HIS A 26 15.05 -10.23 6.12
N VAL A 27 14.02 -9.79 6.85
CA VAL A 27 13.91 -9.93 8.31
C VAL A 27 12.75 -10.86 8.63
N SER A 28 12.98 -11.86 9.49
CA SER A 28 11.92 -12.77 9.92
C SER A 28 10.91 -12.05 10.83
N SER A 29 9.62 -12.34 10.67
CA SER A 29 8.56 -11.85 11.55
C SER A 29 8.76 -12.25 13.02
N ALA A 30 9.43 -13.39 13.28
CA ALA A 30 9.72 -13.84 14.64
C ALA A 30 10.78 -12.98 15.34
N SER A 31 11.63 -12.29 14.58
CA SER A 31 12.70 -11.42 15.10
C SER A 31 12.31 -9.94 15.23
N LEU A 32 11.11 -9.55 14.80
CA LEU A 32 10.67 -8.16 14.89
C LEU A 32 10.26 -7.79 16.32
N PRO A 33 10.84 -6.73 16.91
CA PRO A 33 10.36 -6.18 18.18
C PRO A 33 9.08 -5.37 17.98
N GLU A 34 8.36 -5.13 19.07
CA GLU A 34 7.28 -4.12 19.07
C GLU A 34 7.88 -2.70 18.99
N PRO A 35 7.22 -1.74 18.30
CA PRO A 35 5.91 -1.87 17.63
C PRO A 35 5.98 -2.38 16.18
N TYR A 36 7.16 -2.63 15.63
CA TYR A 36 7.31 -3.01 14.22
C TYR A 36 6.66 -4.33 13.87
N LYS A 37 6.60 -5.27 14.81
CA LYS A 37 5.91 -6.54 14.63
C LYS A 37 4.42 -6.33 14.35
N SER A 38 3.74 -5.55 15.18
CA SER A 38 2.33 -5.23 14.98
C SER A 38 2.06 -4.34 13.77
N LEU A 39 3.07 -3.61 13.26
CA LEU A 39 2.98 -2.80 12.04
C LEU A 39 3.27 -3.55 10.73
N LEU A 40 4.18 -4.54 10.75
CA LEU A 40 4.73 -5.14 9.52
C LEU A 40 4.45 -6.64 9.37
N ALA A 41 4.17 -7.33 10.48
CA ALA A 41 3.96 -8.77 10.50
C ALA A 41 2.52 -9.11 10.91
N HIS A 42 1.56 -8.65 10.11
CA HIS A 42 0.12 -8.86 10.34
C HIS A 42 -0.62 -9.21 9.05
N TYR A 43 -1.87 -9.69 9.19
CA TYR A 43 -2.76 -10.07 8.08
C TYR A 43 -3.92 -9.07 7.86
N HIS A 44 -3.80 -7.87 8.42
CA HIS A 44 -4.74 -6.75 8.25
C HIS A 44 -4.30 -5.81 7.12
N HIS A 45 -5.21 -4.96 6.65
CA HIS A 45 -4.86 -3.90 5.71
C HIS A 45 -3.96 -2.86 6.36
N MET A 46 -2.82 -2.56 5.73
CA MET A 46 -1.83 -1.60 6.23
C MET A 46 -2.44 -0.22 6.57
N THR A 47 -3.44 0.25 5.82
CA THR A 47 -4.14 1.53 6.12
C THR A 47 -4.74 1.54 7.52
N VAL A 48 -5.44 0.48 7.92
CA VAL A 48 -6.09 0.42 9.25
C VAL A 48 -5.02 0.30 10.34
N THR A 49 -3.98 -0.49 10.10
CA THR A 49 -2.84 -0.61 11.02
C THR A 49 -2.17 0.75 11.28
N MET A 50 -1.96 1.55 10.23
CA MET A 50 -1.37 2.89 10.36
C MET A 50 -2.25 3.83 11.17
N GLU A 51 -3.58 3.78 10.97
CA GLU A 51 -4.52 4.59 11.73
C GLU A 51 -4.54 4.21 13.21
N GLU A 52 -4.53 2.92 13.52
CA GLU A 52 -4.50 2.41 14.89
C GLU A 52 -3.21 2.76 15.63
N TYR A 53 -2.08 2.71 14.92
CA TYR A 53 -0.76 3.05 15.46
C TYR A 53 -0.61 4.56 15.68
N HIS A 54 -0.99 5.38 14.70
CA HIS A 54 -0.91 6.84 14.80
C HIS A 54 -2.08 7.49 15.54
N LYS A 55 -3.10 6.71 15.94
CA LYS A 55 -4.30 7.16 16.64
C LYS A 55 -5.05 8.26 15.89
N THR A 56 -5.00 8.22 14.56
CA THR A 56 -5.62 9.21 13.69
C THR A 56 -5.91 8.60 12.33
N SER A 57 -6.90 9.13 11.61
CA SER A 57 -7.14 8.76 10.21
C SER A 57 -5.94 9.14 9.34
N VAL A 58 -5.81 8.48 8.19
CA VAL A 58 -4.77 8.82 7.19
C VAL A 58 -5.40 9.30 5.88
N ASP A 59 -4.81 10.34 5.32
CA ASP A 59 -5.15 10.84 3.99
C ASP A 59 -4.21 10.20 2.96
N VAL A 60 -4.68 9.94 1.74
CA VAL A 60 -3.86 9.40 0.66
C VAL A 60 -3.52 10.49 -0.35
N THR A 61 -2.26 10.52 -0.79
CA THR A 61 -1.84 11.30 -1.95
C THR A 61 -1.30 10.34 -3.00
N VAL A 62 -1.89 10.32 -4.19
CA VAL A 62 -1.38 9.54 -5.33
C VAL A 62 -0.28 10.33 -6.03
N LEU A 63 0.94 9.81 -6.01
CA LEU A 63 2.10 10.43 -6.65
C LEU A 63 2.20 10.05 -8.13
N ASP A 64 1.84 8.82 -8.47
CA ASP A 64 1.88 8.30 -9.83
C ASP A 64 0.95 7.07 -9.93
N GLN A 65 0.38 6.82 -11.10
CA GLN A 65 -0.47 5.67 -11.35
C GLN A 65 -0.37 5.19 -12.79
N ARG A 66 -0.54 3.87 -12.97
CA ARG A 66 -0.49 3.19 -14.26
C ARG A 66 -1.63 2.18 -14.31
N LEU A 67 -2.27 2.07 -15.46
CA LEU A 67 -3.22 1.01 -15.75
C LEU A 67 -2.78 0.35 -17.04
N ASP A 68 -2.38 -0.92 -16.93
CA ASP A 68 -2.06 -1.77 -18.07
C ASP A 68 -3.09 -2.90 -18.13
N GLU A 69 -3.97 -2.83 -19.12
CA GLU A 69 -5.18 -3.66 -19.22
C GLU A 69 -6.02 -3.63 -17.92
N ASN A 70 -5.97 -4.70 -17.13
CA ASN A 70 -6.65 -4.81 -15.84
C ASN A 70 -5.69 -4.76 -14.64
N VAL A 71 -4.38 -4.63 -14.88
CA VAL A 71 -3.38 -4.48 -13.82
C VAL A 71 -3.17 -2.99 -13.54
N TYR A 72 -3.74 -2.55 -12.43
CA TYR A 72 -3.55 -1.21 -11.90
C TYR A 72 -2.35 -1.17 -10.96
N SER A 73 -1.53 -0.13 -11.08
CA SER A 73 -0.44 0.14 -10.16
C SER A 73 -0.50 1.59 -9.73
N ARG A 74 -0.22 1.87 -8.45
CA ARG A 74 -0.10 3.23 -7.95
C ARG A 74 1.00 3.39 -6.92
N LYS A 75 1.61 4.56 -6.93
CA LYS A 75 2.60 5.04 -5.97
C LYS A 75 1.94 6.12 -5.12
N ILE A 76 1.96 5.95 -3.81
CA ILE A 76 1.21 6.79 -2.88
C ILE A 76 2.04 7.23 -1.68
N LEU A 77 1.60 8.31 -1.07
CA LEU A 77 1.92 8.67 0.32
C LEU A 77 0.65 8.55 1.16
N LEU A 78 0.81 8.11 2.41
CA LEU A 78 -0.16 8.31 3.46
C LEU A 78 0.36 9.36 4.44
N SER A 79 -0.45 10.35 4.76
CA SER A 79 -0.18 11.34 5.80
C SER A 79 -1.22 11.25 6.91
N LYS A 80 -0.88 11.71 8.11
CA LYS A 80 -1.89 11.87 9.17
C LYS A 80 -2.91 12.92 8.72
N SER A 81 -4.19 12.59 8.89
CA SER A 81 -5.26 13.41 8.35
C SER A 81 -5.20 14.86 8.86
N GLY A 82 -5.35 15.81 7.94
CA GLY A 82 -5.25 17.24 8.24
C GLY A 82 -3.82 17.75 8.49
N THR A 83 -2.79 16.98 8.15
CA THR A 83 -1.38 17.38 8.26
C THR A 83 -0.55 16.93 7.06
N ASP A 84 0.63 17.51 6.91
CA ASP A 84 1.63 17.09 5.92
C ASP A 84 2.59 16.00 6.49
N ASP A 85 2.28 15.42 7.65
CA ASP A 85 3.13 14.41 8.29
C ASP A 85 2.95 13.05 7.61
N VAL A 86 3.88 12.73 6.70
CA VAL A 86 3.90 11.48 5.93
C VAL A 86 4.33 10.31 6.82
N VAL A 87 3.44 9.33 6.95
CA VAL A 87 3.65 8.13 7.77
C VAL A 87 3.98 6.90 6.95
N GLN A 88 3.66 6.88 5.66
CA GLN A 88 3.92 5.75 4.80
C GLN A 88 4.13 6.16 3.35
N PHE A 89 5.15 5.60 2.72
CA PHE A 89 5.26 5.51 1.26
C PHE A 89 4.84 4.11 0.81
N GLY A 90 4.07 4.01 -0.27
CA GLY A 90 3.58 2.72 -0.76
C GLY A 90 3.57 2.62 -2.27
N ILE A 91 3.96 1.46 -2.79
CA ILE A 91 3.69 1.04 -4.17
C ILE A 91 2.74 -0.14 -4.09
N VAL A 92 1.62 -0.05 -4.80
CA VAL A 92 0.62 -1.12 -4.86
C VAL A 92 0.40 -1.53 -6.29
N ARG A 93 0.27 -2.83 -6.51
CA ARG A 93 -0.22 -3.43 -7.76
C ARG A 93 -1.48 -4.23 -7.45
N PHE A 94 -2.52 -4.03 -8.25
CA PHE A 94 -3.84 -4.60 -8.05
C PHE A 94 -4.41 -5.07 -9.39
N ASN A 95 -4.96 -6.28 -9.44
CA ASN A 95 -5.66 -6.77 -10.62
C ASN A 95 -7.18 -6.50 -10.47
N PHE A 96 -7.74 -5.74 -11.40
CA PHE A 96 -9.17 -5.40 -11.42
C PHE A 96 -10.09 -6.57 -11.79
N ASP A 97 -9.57 -7.70 -12.27
CA ASP A 97 -10.38 -8.91 -12.53
C ASP A 97 -11.09 -9.43 -11.27
N TYR A 98 -10.63 -9.03 -10.08
CA TYR A 98 -11.16 -9.47 -8.79
C TYR A 98 -12.21 -8.52 -8.18
N VAL A 99 -12.57 -7.44 -8.87
CA VAL A 99 -13.50 -6.44 -8.33
C VAL A 99 -14.59 -6.07 -9.33
N THR A 100 -15.69 -5.52 -8.82
CA THR A 100 -16.76 -4.99 -9.66
C THR A 100 -16.33 -3.66 -10.31
N GLN A 101 -17.06 -3.25 -11.35
CA GLN A 101 -16.84 -1.97 -12.01
C GLN A 101 -16.93 -0.78 -11.04
N ALA A 102 -17.86 -0.81 -10.08
CA ALA A 102 -18.00 0.24 -9.08
C ALA A 102 -16.75 0.39 -8.19
N VAL A 103 -16.20 -0.75 -7.74
CA VAL A 103 -14.96 -0.76 -6.96
C VAL A 103 -13.78 -0.27 -7.79
N LYS A 104 -13.71 -0.68 -9.07
CA LYS A 104 -12.67 -0.23 -10.00
C LYS A 104 -12.68 1.29 -10.16
N GLU A 105 -13.86 1.89 -10.36
CA GLU A 105 -14.03 3.34 -10.47
C GLU A 105 -13.57 4.08 -9.21
N GLU A 106 -13.92 3.56 -8.03
CA GLU A 106 -13.52 4.16 -6.75
C GLU A 106 -12.00 4.05 -6.50
N ILE A 107 -11.38 2.92 -6.88
CA ILE A 107 -9.92 2.76 -6.80
C ILE A 107 -9.20 3.74 -7.72
N LEU A 108 -9.73 3.92 -8.95
CA LEU A 108 -9.17 4.82 -9.97
C LEU A 108 -9.34 6.29 -9.62
N ALA A 109 -10.39 6.66 -8.88
CA ALA A 109 -10.57 8.03 -8.39
C ALA A 109 -9.41 8.45 -7.46
N GLY A 110 -8.83 7.50 -6.71
CA GLY A 110 -7.64 7.73 -5.90
C GLY A 110 -7.86 8.62 -4.68
N GLU A 111 -9.12 8.91 -4.33
CA GLU A 111 -9.49 9.83 -3.24
C GLU A 111 -9.31 9.21 -1.85
N ILE A 112 -9.43 7.88 -1.73
CA ILE A 112 -9.26 7.17 -0.47
C ILE A 112 -8.22 6.04 -0.57
N PRO A 113 -7.58 5.65 0.57
CA PRO A 113 -6.62 4.55 0.58
C PRO A 113 -7.24 3.24 0.07
N LEU A 114 -6.45 2.42 -0.64
CA LEU A 114 -6.93 1.21 -1.31
C LEU A 114 -7.55 0.24 -0.29
N GLY A 115 -6.89 0.06 0.86
CA GLY A 115 -7.41 -0.78 1.93
C GLY A 115 -8.81 -0.35 2.37
N ARG A 116 -9.10 0.96 2.39
CA ARG A 116 -10.43 1.47 2.74
C ARG A 116 -11.48 1.11 1.69
N VAL A 117 -11.17 1.30 0.39
CA VAL A 117 -12.07 0.89 -0.70
C VAL A 117 -12.41 -0.59 -0.59
N LEU A 118 -11.40 -1.44 -0.42
CA LEU A 118 -11.58 -2.89 -0.32
C LEU A 118 -12.44 -3.29 0.89
N ILE A 119 -12.21 -2.66 2.05
CA ILE A 119 -13.02 -2.86 3.26
C ILE A 119 -14.48 -2.43 3.02
N ASN A 120 -14.70 -1.23 2.47
CA ASN A 120 -16.03 -0.67 2.26
C ASN A 120 -16.90 -1.57 1.35
N HIS A 121 -16.27 -2.20 0.36
CA HIS A 121 -16.93 -3.11 -0.57
C HIS A 121 -16.88 -4.59 -0.17
N ASN A 122 -16.37 -4.90 1.03
CA ASN A 122 -16.22 -6.25 1.56
C ASN A 122 -15.41 -7.21 0.67
N VAL A 123 -14.43 -6.67 -0.06
CA VAL A 123 -13.54 -7.43 -0.93
C VAL A 123 -12.19 -7.63 -0.24
N LEU A 124 -11.58 -8.82 -0.36
CA LEU A 124 -10.23 -9.13 0.16
C LEU A 124 -10.02 -8.79 1.65
N ARG A 125 -10.94 -9.22 2.52
CA ARG A 125 -10.95 -8.92 3.97
C ARG A 125 -9.74 -9.43 4.77
N HIS A 126 -8.90 -10.29 4.19
CA HIS A 126 -7.67 -10.78 4.80
C HIS A 126 -6.56 -10.75 3.73
N VAL A 127 -5.41 -10.21 4.10
CA VAL A 127 -4.20 -10.09 3.26
C VAL A 127 -3.07 -10.90 3.86
#